data_AF-A0A371G1W7-F1
#
_entry.id   AF-A0A371G1W7-F1
#
_cell.length_a   1.000
_cell.length_b   1.000
_cell.length_c   1.000
_cell.angle_alpha   90.00
_cell.angle_beta   90.00
_cell.angle_gamma   90.00
#
_symmetry.space_group_name_H-M   'P 1'
#
loop_
_entity.id
_entity.type
_entity.pdbx_description
1 polymer ?
#
loop_
_entity_poly.entity_id
_entity_poly.type
_entity_poly.pdbx_seq_one_letter_code
_entity_poly.pdbx_strand_id
1 'polypeptide(L)'
;MEVFIAITLGKYKDEIHFDVVPMEATHVLLGRSWKFDRKVTHDGVTNKFSFVHKGNKVTLKPLTPGEVIEDQIKMKQKREERKAKEKERN
;
A
#
# COMPACT_ATOMS: atom_id res chain seq x y z
N MET A 1 4.43 -5.73 -18.61
CA MET A 1 3.90 -4.37 -18.86
C MET A 1 4.35 -3.54 -17.69
N GLU A 2 5.04 -2.45 -17.98
CA GLU A 2 5.50 -1.51 -16.96
C GLU A 2 4.41 -0.45 -16.73
N VAL A 3 4.13 -0.12 -15.47
CA VAL A 3 3.17 0.93 -15.12
C VAL A 3 3.70 1.80 -13.99
N PHE A 4 3.31 3.08 -14.01
CA PHE A 4 3.51 3.99 -12.89
C PHE A 4 2.27 3.97 -12.00
N ILE A 5 2.48 3.73 -10.69
CA ILE A 5 1.41 3.75 -9.70
C ILE A 5 1.69 4.86 -8.70
N ALA A 6 0.75 5.79 -8.59
CA ALA A 6 0.73 6.78 -7.53
C ALA A 6 0.28 6.13 -6.21
N ILE A 7 1.15 6.11 -5.21
CA ILE A 7 0.88 5.60 -3.87
C ILE A 7 0.83 6.74 -2.87
N THR A 8 -0.16 6.72 -1.99
CA THR A 8 -0.24 7.60 -0.81
C THR A 8 -0.25 6.76 0.46
N LEU A 9 0.73 6.96 1.34
CA LEU A 9 0.81 6.34 2.67
C LEU A 9 0.80 7.45 3.73
N GLY A 10 -0.38 7.76 4.27
CA GLY A 10 -0.55 8.92 5.14
C GLY A 10 -0.16 10.22 4.43
N LYS A 11 0.86 10.92 4.93
CA LYS A 11 1.38 12.17 4.31
C LYS A 11 2.36 11.92 3.16
N TYR A 12 2.85 10.71 3.03
CA TYR A 12 3.81 10.35 1.99
C TYR A 12 3.06 10.10 0.67
N LYS A 13 3.49 10.74 -0.41
CA LYS A 13 2.92 10.62 -1.77
C LYS A 13 4.03 10.46 -2.78
N ASP A 14 3.88 9.51 -3.68
CA ASP A 14 4.91 9.24 -4.68
C ASP A 14 4.39 8.42 -5.83
N GLU A 15 5.16 8.40 -6.90
CA GLU A 15 4.89 7.61 -8.09
C GLU A 15 6.00 6.58 -8.25
N ILE A 16 5.63 5.30 -8.31
CA ILE A 16 6.57 4.19 -8.35
C ILE A 16 6.35 3.38 -9.61
N HIS A 17 7.44 3.01 -10.25
CA HIS A 17 7.44 2.14 -11.42
C HIS A 17 7.35 0.67 -10.99
N PHE A 18 6.41 -0.08 -11.56
CA PHE A 18 6.19 -1.49 -11.27
C PHE A 18 6.10 -2.33 -12.54
N ASP A 19 6.71 -3.51 -12.48
CA ASP A 19 6.39 -4.62 -13.37
C ASP A 19 5.07 -5.25 -12.94
N VAL A 20 4.06 -5.22 -13.82
CA VAL A 20 2.77 -5.85 -13.54
C VAL A 20 2.75 -7.28 -14.05
N VAL A 21 2.40 -8.19 -13.14
CA VAL A 21 2.04 -9.57 -13.47
C VAL A 21 0.52 -9.69 -13.38
N PRO A 22 -0.18 -10.34 -14.33
CA PRO A 22 -1.62 -10.57 -14.26
C PRO A 22 -1.96 -11.39 -13.01
N MET A 23 -2.48 -10.72 -12.00
CA MET A 23 -2.94 -11.34 -10.75
C MET A 23 -4.12 -10.52 -10.22
N GLU A 24 -5.10 -11.17 -9.60
CA GLU A 24 -6.10 -10.46 -8.78
C GLU A 24 -5.42 -9.92 -7.51
N ALA A 25 -4.66 -8.83 -7.66
CA ALA A 25 -3.94 -8.20 -6.57
C ALA A 25 -4.76 -7.05 -5.97
N THR A 26 -5.18 -7.20 -4.71
CA THR A 26 -5.75 -6.09 -3.91
C THR A 26 -4.68 -5.34 -3.10
N HIS A 27 -3.44 -5.83 -3.10
CA HIS A 27 -2.35 -5.32 -2.27
C HIS A 27 -1.11 -5.05 -3.12
N VAL A 28 -0.39 -3.96 -2.83
CA VAL A 28 0.90 -3.63 -3.44
C VAL A 28 2.03 -4.12 -2.54
N LEU A 29 2.94 -4.94 -3.09
CA LEU A 29 4.11 -5.43 -2.37
C LEU A 29 5.34 -4.58 -2.74
N LEU A 30 5.90 -3.89 -1.74
CA LEU A 30 7.13 -3.11 -1.91
C LEU A 30 8.35 -4.02 -1.71
N GLY A 31 8.94 -4.42 -2.84
CA GLY A 31 10.06 -5.34 -2.89
C GLY A 31 11.39 -4.77 -2.38
N ARG A 32 12.44 -5.59 -2.45
CA ARG A 32 13.81 -5.21 -2.03
C ARG A 32 14.37 -4.04 -2.84
N SER A 33 14.11 -3.97 -4.15
CA SER A 33 14.59 -2.88 -5.00
C SER A 33 14.06 -1.52 -4.51
N TRP A 34 12.75 -1.41 -4.26
CA TRP A 34 12.15 -0.20 -3.69
C TRP A 34 12.77 0.20 -2.34
N LYS A 35 13.07 -0.79 -1.48
CA LYS A 35 13.74 -0.54 -0.20
C LYS A 35 15.16 -0.02 -0.39
N PHE A 36 15.88 -0.55 -1.37
CA PHE A 36 17.25 -0.17 -1.70
C PHE A 36 17.32 1.24 -2.29
N ASP A 37 16.51 1.52 -3.30
CA ASP A 37 16.46 2.81 -4.01
C ASP A 37 16.21 3.98 -3.04
N ARG A 38 15.45 3.71 -1.97
CA ARG A 38 15.08 4.70 -0.97
C ARG A 38 15.89 4.65 0.30
N LYS A 39 16.91 3.79 0.35
CA LYS A 39 17.80 3.62 1.52
C LYS A 39 16.98 3.40 2.80
N VAL A 40 15.96 2.55 2.70
CA VAL A 40 15.05 2.27 3.81
C VAL A 40 15.80 1.57 4.93
N THR A 41 15.68 2.09 6.14
CA THR A 41 16.11 1.43 7.37
C THR A 41 14.96 0.62 7.95
N HIS A 42 15.17 -0.68 8.13
CA HIS A 42 14.21 -1.57 8.80
C HIS A 42 14.63 -1.82 10.25
N ASP A 43 13.78 -1.43 11.19
CA ASP A 43 13.87 -1.88 12.58
C ASP A 43 13.16 -3.22 12.68
N GLY A 44 13.94 -4.30 12.74
CA GLY A 44 13.42 -5.67 12.79
C GLY A 44 12.68 -6.01 14.08
N VAL A 45 12.91 -5.29 15.18
CA VAL A 45 12.25 -5.54 16.47
C VAL A 45 10.85 -4.95 16.46
N THR A 46 10.71 -3.70 16.03
CA THR A 46 9.40 -3.01 15.99
C THR A 46 8.69 -3.11 14.64
N ASN A 47 9.33 -3.77 13.67
CA ASN A 47 8.91 -3.88 12.28
C ASN A 47 8.64 -2.52 11.59
N LYS A 48 9.34 -1.46 12.01
CA LYS A 48 9.22 -0.11 11.43
C LYS A 48 10.17 0.08 10.26
N PHE A 49 9.71 0.77 9.23
CA PHE A 49 10.52 1.13 8.05
C PHE A 49 10.66 2.64 7.97
N SER A 50 11.89 3.15 8.00
CA SER A 50 12.16 4.58 7.97
C SER A 50 13.00 4.97 6.74
N PHE A 51 12.68 6.08 6.10
CA PHE A 51 13.45 6.61 4.96
C PHE A 51 13.25 8.12 4.84
N VAL A 52 14.07 8.79 4.03
CA VAL A 52 13.91 10.20 3.71
C VAL A 52 13.25 10.34 2.35
N HIS A 53 12.18 11.12 2.27
CA HIS A 53 11.52 11.46 1.01
C HIS A 53 11.29 12.96 0.94
N LYS A 54 11.82 13.61 -0.10
CA LYS A 54 11.74 15.07 -0.30
C LYS A 54 12.16 15.87 0.95
N GLY A 55 13.29 15.48 1.56
CA GLY A 55 13.83 16.11 2.76
C GLY A 55 13.11 15.76 4.08
N ASN A 56 12.00 15.02 4.04
CA ASN A 56 11.23 14.65 5.23
C ASN A 56 11.47 13.19 5.62
N LYS A 57 11.67 12.94 6.91
CA LYS A 57 11.72 11.57 7.45
C LYS A 57 10.32 10.97 7.46
N VAL A 58 10.16 9.85 6.76
CA VAL A 58 8.94 9.04 6.72
C VAL A 58 9.19 7.76 7.51
N THR A 59 8.26 7.43 8.41
CA THR A 59 8.29 6.18 9.17
C THR A 59 6.99 5.42 8.96
N LEU A 60 7.07 4.25 8.34
CA LEU A 60 5.99 3.30 8.23
C LEU A 60 6.02 2.40 9.46
N LYS A 61 4.88 2.31 10.15
CA LYS A 61 4.68 1.43 11.30
C LYS A 61 3.78 0.27 10.91
N PRO A 62 3.95 -0.92 11.50
CA PRO A 62 3.00 -2.00 11.30
C PRO A 62 1.64 -1.57 11.85
N LEU A 63 0.59 -2.02 11.18
CA LEU A 63 -0.76 -1.96 11.73
C LEU A 63 -0.89 -2.97 12.85
N THR A 64 -1.68 -2.62 13.86
CA THR A 64 -2.10 -3.57 14.89
C THR A 64 -3.08 -4.59 14.30
N PRO A 65 -3.21 -5.79 14.89
CA PRO A 65 -4.19 -6.78 14.43
C PRO A 65 -5.62 -6.22 14.37
N GLY A 66 -6.01 -5.37 15.32
CA GLY A 66 -7.32 -4.70 15.32
C GLY A 66 -7.51 -3.78 14.11
N GLU A 67 -6.53 -2.90 13.84
CA GLU A 67 -6.57 -2.02 12.67
C GLU A 67 -6.65 -2.81 11.35
N VAL A 68 -5.95 -3.94 11.25
CA VAL A 68 -6.00 -4.83 10.07
C VAL A 68 -7.40 -5.43 9.89
N ILE A 69 -8.02 -5.91 10.97
CA ILE A 69 -9.37 -6.50 10.92
C ILE A 69 -10.40 -5.45 10.51
N GLU A 70 -10.35 -4.26 11.12
CA GLU A 70 -11.24 -3.16 10.78
C GLU A 70 -11.14 -2.76 9.30
N ASP A 71 -9.91 -2.65 8.77
CA ASP A 71 -9.69 -2.29 7.38
C ASP A 71 -10.22 -3.37 6.42
N GLN A 72 -10.01 -4.66 6.74
CA GLN A 72 -10.56 -5.77 5.95
C GLN A 72 -12.10 -5.79 5.92
N ILE A 73 -12.75 -5.52 7.07
CA ILE A 73 -14.22 -5.42 7.15
C ILE A 73 -14.71 -4.28 6.25
N LYS A 74 -14.08 -3.10 6.36
CA LYS A 74 -14.42 -1.92 5.56
C LYS A 74 -14.22 -2.15 4.06
N MET A 75 -13.14 -2.82 3.67
CA MET A 75 -12.88 -3.21 2.28
C MET A 75 -13.95 -4.17 1.75
N LYS A 76 -14.38 -5.14 2.56
CA LYS A 76 -15.44 -6.09 2.19
C LYS A 76 -16.77 -5.39 1.96
N GLN A 77 -17.20 -4.53 2.88
CA GLN A 77 -18.42 -3.73 2.76
C GLN A 77 -18.41 -2.87 1.49
N LYS A 78 -17.31 -2.13 1.24
CA LYS A 78 -17.16 -1.31 0.03
C LYS A 78 -17.22 -2.13 -1.26
N ARG A 79 -16.71 -3.36 -1.26
CA ARG A 79 -16.80 -4.28 -2.41
C ARG A 79 -18.23 -4.73 -2.66
N GLU A 80 -18.99 -5.03 -1.61
CA GLU A 80 -20.40 -5.41 -1.69
C GLU A 80 -21.26 -4.24 -2.19
N GLU A 81 -21.05 -3.03 -1.69
CA GLU A 81 -21.71 -1.80 -2.17
C GLU A 81 -21.45 -1.54 -3.66
N ARG A 82 -20.19 -1.69 -4.12
CA ARG A 82 -19.84 -1.54 -5.53
C ARG A 82 -20.57 -2.55 -6.42
N LYS A 83 -20.63 -3.82 -5.98
CA LYS A 83 -21.36 -4.88 -6.68
C LYS A 83 -22.86 -4.62 -6.73
N ALA A 84 -23.45 -4.10 -5.66
CA ALA A 84 -24.87 -3.75 -5.63
C ALA A 84 -25.18 -2.62 -6.63
N LYS A 85 -24.39 -1.54 -6.61
CA LYS A 85 -24.54 -0.41 -7.54
C LYS A 85 -24.36 -0.80 -9.02
N GLU A 86 -23.48 -1.76 -9.29
CA GLU A 86 -23.26 -2.26 -10.64
C GLU A 86 -24.45 -3.10 -11.15
N LYS A 87 -25.10 -3.86 -10.26
CA LYS A 87 -26.34 -4.60 -10.58
C LYS A 87 -27.55 -3.69 -10.79
N GLU A 88 -27.62 -2.54 -10.13
CA GLU A 88 -28.70 -1.55 -10.35
C GLU A 88 -28.50 -0.76 -11.65
N ARG A 89 -27.29 -0.77 -12.23
CA ARG A 89 -26.93 0.01 -13.42
C ARG A 89 -26.94 -0.80 -14.71
N ASN A 90 -27.01 -2.13 -14.61
CA ASN A 90 -27.15 -3.09 -15.71
C ASN A 90 -28.58 -3.59 -15.81
#